data_AF-A0A0C1GYV2-F1
#
_entry.id   AF-A0A0C1GYV2-F1
#
_cell.length_a   1.000
_cell.length_b   1.000
_cell.length_c   1.000
_cell.angle_alpha   90.00
_cell.angle_beta   90.00
_cell.angle_gamma   90.00
#
_symmetry.space_group_name_H-M   'P 1'
#
loop_
_entity.id
_entity.type
_entity.pdbx_description
1 polymer ?
#
loop_
_entity_poly.entity_id
_entity_poly.type
_entity_poly.pdbx_seq_one_letter_code
_entity_poly.pdbx_strand_id
1 'polypeptide(L)'
;MQNLPATPTGFNAFSPQQQQAPRAKIGGRAQAILGQFWHDAETPGATQAIEREGWMDVLENCSHSEIRDAWRHYQTDPENRSARGRLGKPDAGAIRSFILRKRPKPQLVQPEPEEPKAPRVTAERASDIMREVGFDPTPGG
;
A
#
# COMPACT_ATOMS: atom_id res chain seq x y z
N MET A 1 34.63 -10.29 5.05
CA MET A 1 33.42 -10.59 4.26
C MET A 1 32.24 -9.93 4.97
N GLN A 2 31.76 -8.79 4.46
CA GLN A 2 30.61 -8.07 5.02
C GLN A 2 29.33 -8.69 4.47
N ASN A 3 28.52 -9.28 5.36
CA ASN A 3 27.14 -9.65 5.06
C ASN A 3 26.30 -8.37 4.99
N LEU A 4 25.97 -7.93 3.77
CA LEU A 4 24.93 -6.92 3.55
C LEU A 4 23.57 -7.57 3.80
N PRO A 5 22.67 -6.98 4.60
CA PRO A 5 21.30 -7.48 4.71
C PRO A 5 20.58 -7.26 3.38
N ALA A 6 20.12 -8.36 2.77
CA ALA A 6 19.32 -8.34 1.56
C ALA A 6 18.08 -7.45 1.78
N THR A 7 17.93 -6.43 0.94
CA THR A 7 16.74 -5.58 0.92
C THR A 7 15.56 -6.43 0.44
N PRO A 8 14.46 -6.54 1.20
CA PRO A 8 13.32 -7.33 0.76
C PRO A 8 12.63 -6.62 -0.41
N THR A 9 12.95 -7.06 -1.62
CA THR A 9 12.21 -6.76 -2.84
C THR A 9 10.94 -7.62 -2.86
N GLY A 10 9.84 -7.10 -2.30
CA GLY A 10 8.55 -7.79 -2.31
C GLY A 10 7.41 -6.93 -1.77
N PHE A 11 6.39 -6.71 -2.60
CA PHE A 11 5.29 -5.77 -2.36
C PHE A 11 4.27 -6.21 -1.29
N ASN A 12 4.48 -7.33 -0.59
CA ASN A 12 3.69 -7.78 0.55
C ASN A 12 4.29 -9.09 1.08
N ALA A 13 4.88 -9.08 2.29
CA ALA A 13 5.00 -10.28 3.13
C ALA A 13 5.57 -9.92 4.51
N PHE A 14 4.89 -9.07 5.27
CA PHE A 14 5.05 -9.17 6.73
C PHE A 14 4.59 -10.57 7.13
N SER A 15 5.38 -11.29 7.94
CA SER A 15 4.97 -12.60 8.44
C SER A 15 3.66 -12.48 9.23
N PRO A 16 2.85 -13.55 9.35
CA PRO A 16 1.60 -13.50 10.11
C PRO A 16 1.76 -12.93 11.53
N GLN A 17 2.91 -13.17 12.17
CA GLN A 17 3.26 -12.60 13.48
C GLN A 17 3.58 -11.09 13.42
N GLN A 18 4.23 -10.62 12.34
CA GLN A 18 4.49 -9.19 12.14
C GLN A 18 3.21 -8.41 11.82
N GLN A 19 2.19 -9.05 11.27
CA GLN A 19 0.87 -8.44 11.02
C GLN A 19 0.02 -8.35 12.30
N GLN A 20 0.21 -9.24 13.27
CA GLN A 20 -0.57 -9.26 14.51
C GLN A 20 -0.39 -8.00 15.38
N ALA A 21 0.83 -7.48 15.51
CA ALA A 21 1.08 -6.31 16.36
C ALA A 21 0.46 -5.00 15.82
N PRO A 22 0.55 -4.68 14.51
CA PRO A 22 -0.23 -3.61 13.89
C PRO A 22 -1.74 -3.85 14.01
N ARG A 23 -2.21 -5.07 13.73
CA ARG A 23 -3.63 -5.42 13.78
C ARG A 23 -4.24 -5.25 15.18
N ALA A 24 -3.52 -5.61 16.23
CA ALA A 24 -3.94 -5.38 17.62
C ALA A 24 -4.10 -3.88 17.95
N LYS A 25 -3.18 -3.03 17.47
CA LYS A 25 -3.25 -1.58 17.67
C LYS A 25 -4.40 -0.94 16.88
N ILE A 26 -4.65 -1.41 15.66
CA ILE A 26 -5.82 -1.01 14.86
C ILE A 26 -7.12 -1.42 15.57
N GLY A 27 -7.19 -2.66 16.09
CA GLY A 27 -8.33 -3.14 16.87
C GLY A 27 -8.62 -2.27 18.11
N GLY A 28 -7.59 -1.84 18.83
CA GLY A 28 -7.74 -0.89 19.94
C GLY A 28 -8.29 0.47 19.51
N ARG A 29 -7.94 0.95 18.31
CA ARG A 29 -8.49 2.21 17.75
C ARG A 29 -9.92 2.04 17.28
N ALA A 30 -10.23 0.96 16.58
CA ALA A 30 -11.59 0.61 16.17
C ALA A 30 -12.51 0.53 17.40
N GLN A 31 -12.06 -0.14 18.47
CA GLN A 31 -12.80 -0.21 19.72
C GLN A 31 -12.99 1.16 20.37
N ALA A 32 -11.98 2.02 20.40
CA ALA A 32 -12.13 3.37 20.97
C ALA A 32 -13.12 4.23 20.17
N ILE A 33 -13.17 4.08 18.85
CA ILE A 33 -14.13 4.78 17.99
C ILE A 33 -15.54 4.20 18.18
N LEU A 34 -15.70 2.88 18.12
CA LEU A 34 -17.01 2.24 18.19
C LEU A 34 -17.62 2.27 19.58
N GLY A 35 -16.79 2.20 20.62
CA GLY A 35 -17.22 2.16 22.01
C GLY A 35 -18.03 3.38 22.45
N GLN A 36 -17.86 4.55 21.82
CA GLN A 36 -18.68 5.73 22.11
C GLN A 36 -20.12 5.60 21.58
N PHE A 37 -20.38 4.62 20.69
CA PHE A 37 -21.67 4.39 20.05
C PHE A 37 -22.35 3.09 20.49
N TRP A 38 -21.61 2.19 21.14
CA TRP A 38 -22.22 1.02 21.76
C TRP A 38 -22.88 1.43 23.07
N HIS A 39 -24.11 0.95 23.26
CA HIS A 39 -24.81 1.06 24.54
C HIS A 39 -24.84 -0.33 25.16
N ASP A 40 -24.29 -0.47 26.37
CA ASP A 40 -24.01 -1.76 27.03
C ASP A 40 -25.23 -2.69 27.16
N ALA A 41 -26.45 -2.13 27.20
CA ALA A 41 -27.70 -2.89 27.25
C ALA A 41 -28.23 -3.34 25.88
N GLU A 42 -27.78 -2.72 24.78
CA GLU A 42 -28.39 -2.86 23.45
C GLU A 42 -27.50 -3.58 22.43
N THR A 43 -26.20 -3.70 22.69
CA THR A 43 -25.26 -4.34 21.75
C THR A 43 -24.60 -5.57 22.37
N PRO A 44 -25.01 -6.80 21.98
CA PRO A 44 -24.37 -8.02 22.43
C PRO A 44 -22.87 -8.02 22.14
N GLY A 45 -22.06 -8.55 23.06
CA GLY A 45 -20.60 -8.57 22.91
C GLY A 45 -20.12 -9.26 21.63
N ALA A 46 -20.84 -10.27 21.14
CA ALA A 46 -20.58 -10.91 19.84
C ALA A 46 -20.73 -9.93 18.67
N THR A 47 -21.75 -9.08 18.68
CA THR A 47 -21.97 -8.04 17.65
C THR A 47 -20.86 -7.00 17.68
N GLN A 48 -20.44 -6.57 18.88
CA GLN A 48 -19.31 -5.65 19.04
C GLN A 48 -18.01 -6.24 18.49
N ALA A 49 -17.76 -7.54 18.73
CA ALA A 49 -16.58 -8.24 18.23
C ALA A 49 -16.56 -8.31 16.70
N ILE A 50 -17.67 -8.70 16.08
CA ILE A 50 -17.81 -8.77 14.61
C ILE A 50 -17.61 -7.40 13.97
N GLU A 51 -18.23 -6.36 14.54
CA GLU A 51 -18.09 -5.01 14.02
C GLU A 51 -16.64 -4.50 14.14
N ARG A 52 -16.00 -4.76 15.28
CA ARG A 52 -14.58 -4.42 15.47
C ARG A 52 -13.68 -5.15 14.47
N GLU A 53 -13.95 -6.43 14.21
CA GLU A 53 -13.20 -7.22 13.22
C GLU A 53 -13.34 -6.64 11.81
N GLY A 54 -14.56 -6.29 11.39
CA GLY A 54 -14.80 -5.64 10.10
C GLY A 54 -14.05 -4.30 9.98
N TRP A 55 -13.98 -3.52 11.06
CA TRP A 55 -13.17 -2.31 11.10
C TRP A 55 -11.67 -2.59 10.99
N MET A 56 -11.18 -3.66 11.61
CA MET A 56 -9.77 -4.05 11.53
C MET A 56 -9.39 -4.43 10.10
N ASP A 57 -10.26 -5.15 9.39
CA ASP A 57 -10.01 -5.55 7.99
C ASP A 57 -10.00 -4.35 7.04
N VAL A 58 -10.97 -3.44 7.19
CA VAL A 58 -11.05 -2.24 6.34
C VAL A 58 -9.82 -1.33 6.55
N LEU A 59 -9.34 -1.23 7.79
CA LEU A 59 -8.25 -0.32 8.17
C LEU A 59 -6.87 -0.97 8.21
N GLU A 60 -6.73 -2.25 7.86
CA GLU A 60 -5.49 -3.03 7.99
C GLU A 60 -4.27 -2.36 7.33
N ASN A 61 -4.48 -1.70 6.20
CA ASN A 61 -3.43 -1.01 5.43
C ASN A 61 -3.32 0.49 5.75
N CYS A 62 -3.93 0.95 6.84
CA CYS A 62 -3.88 2.33 7.32
C CYS A 62 -2.95 2.44 8.53
N SER A 63 -2.08 3.43 8.52
CA SER A 63 -1.23 3.73 9.68
C SER A 63 -2.07 4.30 10.82
N HIS A 64 -1.57 4.16 12.06
CA HIS A 64 -2.29 4.68 13.23
C HIS A 64 -2.47 6.20 13.22
N SER A 65 -1.49 6.93 12.67
CA SER A 65 -1.59 8.38 12.49
C SER A 65 -2.70 8.74 11.51
N GLU A 66 -2.81 8.03 10.38
CA GLU A 66 -3.87 8.25 9.40
C GLU A 66 -5.25 7.98 10.00
N ILE A 67 -5.42 6.88 10.73
CA ILE A 67 -6.69 6.55 11.40
C ILE A 67 -7.06 7.64 12.41
N ARG A 68 -6.10 8.10 13.21
CA ARG A 68 -6.33 9.16 14.20
C ARG A 68 -6.70 10.49 13.54
N ASP A 69 -6.00 10.87 12.49
CA ASP A 69 -6.23 12.15 11.82
C ASP A 69 -7.54 12.15 11.03
N ALA A 70 -7.91 11.01 10.45
CA ALA A 70 -9.21 10.79 9.84
C ALA A 70 -10.34 10.87 10.85
N TRP A 71 -10.18 10.20 11.99
CA TRP A 71 -11.15 10.25 13.08
C TRP A 71 -11.32 11.67 13.64
N ARG A 72 -10.21 12.38 13.88
CA ARG A 72 -10.25 13.79 14.32
C ARG A 72 -11.04 14.65 13.34
N HIS A 73 -10.79 14.49 12.05
CA HIS A 73 -11.52 15.24 11.02
C HIS A 73 -13.02 14.93 11.06
N TYR A 74 -13.38 13.66 11.14
CA TYR A 74 -14.78 13.21 11.24
C TYR A 74 -15.51 13.86 12.43
N GLN A 75 -14.87 13.93 13.60
CA GLN A 75 -15.45 14.55 14.81
C GLN A 75 -15.70 16.07 14.68
N THR A 76 -14.87 16.75 13.90
CA THR A 76 -14.93 18.21 13.72
C THR A 76 -15.83 18.65 12.58
N ASP A 77 -16.15 17.75 11.66
CA ASP A 77 -16.98 18.04 10.50
C ASP A 77 -18.46 18.19 10.94
N PRO A 78 -19.09 19.35 10.70
CA PRO A 78 -20.48 19.60 11.08
C PRO A 78 -21.47 18.69 10.35
N GLU A 79 -21.14 18.18 9.16
CA GLU A 79 -22.02 17.30 8.37
C GLU A 79 -22.20 15.93 9.03
N ASN A 80 -21.25 15.52 9.88
CA ASN A 80 -21.34 14.26 10.63
C ASN A 80 -22.16 14.38 11.92
N ARG A 81 -22.83 15.53 12.13
CA ARG A 81 -23.67 15.76 13.31
C ARG A 81 -25.15 15.75 12.93
N SER A 82 -25.95 15.11 13.77
CA SER A 82 -27.40 15.20 13.70
C SER A 82 -27.89 16.64 13.95
N ALA A 83 -29.15 16.92 13.63
CA ALA A 83 -29.80 18.20 13.93
C ALA A 83 -29.75 18.59 15.42
N ARG A 84 -29.56 17.61 16.32
CA ARG A 84 -29.40 17.82 17.77
C ARG A 84 -27.93 17.98 18.21
N GLY A 85 -27.01 18.13 17.27
CA GLY A 85 -25.57 18.31 17.51
C GLY A 85 -24.81 17.04 17.91
N ARG A 86 -25.47 15.88 18.00
CA ARG A 86 -24.82 14.59 18.32
C ARG A 86 -24.05 14.05 17.12
N LEU A 87 -22.85 13.53 17.36
CA LEU A 87 -22.03 12.88 16.34
C LEU A 87 -22.70 11.58 15.89
N GLY A 88 -22.87 11.40 14.57
CA GLY A 88 -23.35 10.16 13.97
C GLY A 88 -22.28 9.07 13.99
N LYS A 89 -22.70 7.81 14.09
CA LYS A 89 -21.78 6.67 14.02
C LYS A 89 -21.15 6.60 12.63
N PRO A 90 -19.81 6.62 12.51
CA PRO A 90 -19.13 6.52 11.23
C PRO A 90 -19.26 5.11 10.65
N ASP A 91 -19.16 5.03 9.33
CA ASP A 91 -18.83 3.79 8.63
C ASP A 91 -17.30 3.62 8.50
N ALA A 92 -16.78 2.39 8.58
CA ALA A 92 -15.36 2.13 8.45
C ALA A 92 -14.80 2.56 7.08
N GLY A 93 -15.60 2.35 6.02
CA GLY A 93 -15.30 2.76 4.66
C GLY A 93 -15.22 4.27 4.50
N ALA A 94 -15.99 5.04 5.26
CA ALA A 94 -15.90 6.50 5.27
C ALA A 94 -14.55 6.99 5.80
N ILE A 95 -14.09 6.42 6.92
CA ILE A 95 -12.76 6.71 7.49
C ILE A 95 -11.66 6.33 6.50
N ARG A 96 -11.72 5.11 5.93
CA ARG A 96 -10.74 4.66 4.92
C ARG A 96 -10.71 5.58 3.70
N SER A 97 -11.88 5.98 3.19
CA SER A 97 -11.99 6.85 2.02
C SER A 97 -11.33 8.20 2.27
N PHE A 98 -11.51 8.77 3.47
CA PHE A 98 -10.82 10.00 3.85
C PHE A 98 -9.31 9.85 3.87
N ILE A 99 -8.81 8.74 4.45
CA ILE A 99 -7.37 8.44 4.48
C ILE A 99 -6.80 8.36 3.05
N LEU A 100 -7.45 7.58 2.18
CA LEU A 100 -7.00 7.40 0.80
C LEU A 100 -7.00 8.71 0.00
N ARG A 101 -7.95 9.62 0.26
CA ARG A 101 -7.98 10.94 -0.38
C ARG A 101 -6.80 11.83 0.02
N LYS A 102 -6.26 11.66 1.23
CA LYS A 102 -5.10 12.42 1.73
C LYS A 102 -3.76 11.85 1.32
N ARG A 103 -3.71 10.56 0.96
CA ARG A 103 -2.46 9.93 0.51
C ARG A 103 -1.98 10.58 -0.79
N PRO A 104 -0.66 10.75 -0.99
CA PRO A 104 -0.13 11.15 -2.27
C PRO A 104 -0.55 10.11 -3.32
N LYS A 105 -1.10 10.58 -4.45
CA LYS A 105 -1.43 9.69 -5.55
C LYS A 105 -0.14 9.06 -6.08
N PRO A 106 -0.14 7.75 -6.38
CA PRO A 106 1.03 7.12 -6.99
C PRO A 106 1.34 7.85 -8.29
N GLN A 107 2.59 8.31 -8.42
CA GLN A 107 3.06 8.87 -9.68
C GLN A 107 3.31 7.71 -10.64
N LEU A 108 2.69 7.77 -11.81
CA LEU A 108 2.98 6.81 -12.86
C LEU A 108 4.39 7.13 -13.37
N VAL A 109 5.36 6.26 -13.05
CA VAL A 109 6.71 6.40 -13.60
C VAL A 109 6.58 6.16 -15.10
N GLN A 110 6.88 7.18 -15.90
CA GLN A 110 6.96 6.99 -17.34
C GLN A 110 8.12 5.99 -17.59
N PRO A 111 7.91 4.97 -18.43
CA PRO A 111 9.00 4.08 -18.77
C PRO A 111 10.14 4.92 -19.33
N GLU A 112 11.35 4.67 -18.82
CA GLU A 112 12.55 5.34 -19.30
C GLU A 112 12.63 5.15 -20.82
N PRO A 113 12.87 6.22 -21.60
CA PRO A 113 12.96 6.10 -23.05
C PRO A 113 13.98 5.03 -23.40
N GLU A 114 13.55 4.04 -24.19
CA GLU A 114 14.38 2.92 -24.64
C GLU A 114 15.69 3.52 -25.19
N GLU A 115 16.84 3.17 -24.60
CA GLU A 115 18.13 3.64 -25.10
C GLU A 115 18.19 3.34 -26.61
N PRO A 116 18.68 4.29 -27.43
CA PRO A 116 18.77 4.07 -28.87
C PRO A 116 19.60 2.80 -29.10
N LYS A 117 18.94 1.74 -29.57
CA LYS A 117 19.58 0.47 -29.90
C LYS A 117 20.74 0.78 -30.82
N ALA A 118 21.96 0.47 -30.39
CA ALA A 118 23.15 0.65 -31.20
C ALA A 118 22.90 0.06 -32.60
N PRO A 119 23.35 0.74 -33.68
CA PRO A 119 23.14 0.25 -35.03
C PRO A 119 23.70 -1.18 -35.09
N ARG A 120 22.88 -2.12 -35.58
CA ARG A 120 23.32 -3.49 -35.82
C ARG A 120 24.54 -3.44 -36.72
N VAL A 121 25.62 -4.07 -36.29
CA VAL A 121 26.85 -4.17 -37.09
C VAL A 121 26.48 -4.75 -38.45
N THR A 122 26.81 -4.04 -39.52
CA THR A 122 26.55 -4.51 -40.89
C THR A 122 27.39 -5.75 -41.17
N ALA A 123 26.96 -6.58 -42.13
CA ALA A 123 27.70 -7.78 -42.52
C ALA A 123 29.13 -7.45 -42.96
N GLU A 124 29.32 -6.34 -43.66
CA GLU A 124 30.63 -5.81 -44.07
C GLU A 124 31.53 -5.50 -42.87
N ARG A 125 30.99 -4.79 -41.87
CA ARG A 125 31.75 -4.45 -40.66
C ARG A 125 32.07 -5.69 -39.82
N ALA A 126 31.18 -6.69 -39.83
CA ALA A 126 31.45 -7.97 -39.19
C ALA A 126 32.58 -8.73 -39.90
N SER A 127 32.63 -8.74 -41.24
CA SER A 127 33.71 -9.33 -42.03
C SER A 127 35.06 -8.65 -41.79
N ASP A 128 35.07 -7.31 -41.69
CA ASP A 128 36.29 -6.56 -41.37
C ASP A 128 36.81 -6.89 -39.96
N ILE A 129 35.92 -6.94 -38.96
CA ILE A 129 36.28 -7.33 -37.59
C ILE A 129 36.84 -8.76 -37.56
N MET A 130 36.24 -9.70 -38.31
CA MET A 130 36.73 -11.07 -38.40
C MET A 130 38.15 -11.12 -38.99
N ARG A 131 38.42 -10.35 -40.05
CA ARG A 131 39.77 -10.25 -40.64
C ARG A 131 40.79 -9.61 -39.70
N GLU A 132 40.40 -8.57 -38.96
CA GLU A 132 41.28 -7.91 -37.97
C GLU A 132 41.72 -8.87 -36.86
N VAL A 133 40.86 -9.81 -36.44
CA VAL A 133 41.21 -10.85 -35.45
C VAL A 133 41.84 -12.11 -36.07
N GLY A 134 42.18 -12.07 -37.37
CA GLY A 134 42.88 -13.12 -38.08
C GLY A 134 42.01 -14.27 -38.60
N PHE A 135 40.69 -14.07 -38.69
CA PHE A 135 39.75 -15.04 -39.22
C PHE A 135 39.25 -14.59 -40.60
N ASP A 136 39.54 -15.35 -41.66
CA ASP A 136 39.08 -15.02 -43.01
C ASP A 136 37.78 -15.78 -43.32
N PRO A 137 36.62 -15.11 -43.44
CA PRO A 137 35.36 -15.78 -43.75
C PRO A 137 35.28 -16.08 -45.25
N THR A 138 36.22 -16.86 -45.77
CA THR A 138 36.09 -17.42 -47.13
C THR A 138 35.25 -18.69 -47.01
N PRO A 139 34.08 -18.79 -47.69
CA PRO A 139 33.34 -20.04 -47.72
C PRO A 139 34.16 -21.03 -48.55
N GLY A 140 34.57 -22.13 -47.92
CA GLY A 140 35.00 -23.29 -48.67
C GLY A 140 33.78 -23.91 -49.34
N GLY A 141 33.65 -23.76 -50.67
CA GLY A 141 32.79 -24.57 -51.55
C GLY A 141 31.37 -24.05 -51.74
#